data_AF-A0AAV1ZS70-F1
#
_entry.id   AF-A0AAV1ZS70-F1
#
_cell.length_a   1.000
_cell.length_b   1.000
_cell.length_c   1.000
_cell.angle_alpha   90.00
_cell.angle_beta   90.00
_cell.angle_gamma   90.00
#
_symmetry.space_group_name_H-M   'P 1'
#
loop_
_entity.id
_entity.type
_entity.pdbx_description
1 polymer ?
#
loop_
_entity_poly.entity_id
_entity_poly.type
_entity_poly.pdbx_seq_one_letter_code
_entity_poly.pdbx_strand_id
1 'polypeptide(L)'
;MYNSYQEKSAPHFTPGDWHSYGKNLDSITNRITFTGNNVRQEAAQLRNSVTNTMSWKLKDTNQKLADRINEVDQWFRNLDRTLREVTDAIDRLSEAKQEVERNIAANLPFHEAAKEVLNLRDRRRDIDLVEDGAYHEVKKEVDLIHEINESLREASRHNWDHLVELKEQRDQLEADLKDKDLALKIDRFQLSLNPTATNIISLKPWPADACSAGECPVSLETWLQNCLDKRRDAEDAVAKATRATNDSWNMMRKSNNDVRHQRDATQFALRKRRHETLQERDSLAAQRKDLKDEIERLEREMQSIEQEMDISRGNLKLVQTRLENRKSRPRMELVRDHPTFGMEEELRHVVESREYLAQKLRDVKNMLNRTQQHLHEVEDDLQRKERSLAIETTCIELHERPSKSPYQTDIAWLAPMNTTSTSHYTNQSINRGTNQRIMDRHMNECMPRGAKLDPEYQLVD
;
A
#
# COMPACT_ATOMS: atom_id res chain seq x y z
N MET A 1 -34.43 128.25 70.54
CA MET A 1 -33.63 127.38 69.64
C MET A 1 -32.44 126.89 70.43
N TYR A 2 -32.33 125.58 70.66
CA TYR A 2 -31.08 124.83 70.47
C TYR A 2 -31.46 123.34 70.51
N ASN A 3 -31.49 122.72 69.32
CA ASN A 3 -31.71 121.29 69.12
C ASN A 3 -30.50 120.53 69.68
N SER A 4 -30.70 119.66 70.66
CA SER A 4 -29.72 118.62 70.98
C SER A 4 -29.91 117.46 70.01
N TYR A 5 -28.93 117.26 69.14
CA TYR A 5 -28.81 116.11 68.27
C TYR A 5 -28.82 114.82 69.12
N GLN A 6 -29.81 113.96 68.90
CA GLN A 6 -29.76 112.57 69.38
C GLN A 6 -28.79 111.80 68.46
N GLU A 7 -27.55 111.67 68.91
CA GLU A 7 -26.65 110.64 68.39
C GLU A 7 -27.25 109.26 68.69
N LYS A 8 -27.40 108.43 67.65
CA LYS A 8 -27.77 107.02 67.81
C LYS A 8 -26.70 106.34 68.66
N SER A 9 -27.11 105.75 69.78
CA SER A 9 -26.28 104.87 70.60
C SER A 9 -25.79 103.68 69.77
N ALA A 10 -24.58 103.82 69.21
CA ALA A 10 -23.82 102.69 68.71
C ALA A 10 -23.11 102.07 69.92
N PRO A 11 -23.15 100.74 70.09
CA PRO A 11 -22.38 100.09 71.13
C PRO A 11 -20.89 100.40 70.91
N HIS A 12 -20.26 101.12 71.85
CA HIS A 12 -18.84 101.45 71.81
C HIS A 12 -18.06 100.37 72.55
N PHE A 13 -17.22 99.64 71.82
CA PHE A 13 -16.34 98.62 72.40
C PHE A 13 -15.16 99.26 73.11
N THR A 14 -14.73 98.70 74.25
CA THR A 14 -13.52 99.18 74.94
C THR A 14 -12.26 98.76 74.17
N PRO A 15 -11.12 99.45 74.33
CA PRO A 15 -9.85 99.00 73.76
C PRO A 15 -9.49 97.55 74.15
N GLY A 16 -9.91 97.11 75.34
CA GLY A 16 -9.76 95.71 75.78
C GLY A 16 -10.64 94.73 75.00
N ASP A 17 -11.88 95.10 74.69
CA ASP A 17 -12.78 94.30 73.83
C ASP A 17 -12.25 94.18 72.40
N TRP A 18 -11.70 95.28 71.85
CA TRP A 18 -11.08 95.29 70.53
C TRP A 18 -9.83 94.39 70.46
N HIS A 19 -8.94 94.45 71.46
CA HIS A 19 -7.79 93.55 71.55
C HIS A 19 -8.20 92.08 71.77
N SER A 20 -9.28 91.83 72.51
CA SER A 20 -9.80 90.48 72.76
C SER A 20 -10.46 89.88 71.52
N TYR A 21 -11.21 90.69 70.77
CA TYR A 21 -11.73 90.31 69.46
C TYR A 21 -10.61 90.01 68.46
N GLY A 22 -9.57 90.86 68.40
CA GLY A 22 -8.39 90.62 67.56
C GLY A 22 -7.67 89.31 67.90
N LYS A 23 -7.41 89.05 69.19
CA LYS A 23 -6.82 87.78 69.65
C LYS A 23 -7.70 86.56 69.36
N ASN A 24 -9.02 86.68 69.52
CA ASN A 24 -9.96 85.62 69.16
C ASN A 24 -9.98 85.37 67.65
N LEU A 25 -9.94 86.42 66.84
CA LEU A 25 -9.89 86.31 65.38
C LEU A 25 -8.56 85.67 64.92
N ASP A 26 -7.43 86.04 65.53
CA ASP A 26 -6.14 85.41 65.28
C ASP A 26 -6.14 83.94 65.70
N SER A 27 -6.73 83.60 66.84
CA SER A 27 -6.86 82.22 67.31
C SER A 27 -7.72 81.38 66.36
N ILE A 28 -8.86 81.90 65.91
CA ILE A 28 -9.74 81.26 64.93
C ILE A 28 -9.02 81.10 63.58
N THR A 29 -8.32 82.14 63.12
CA THR A 29 -7.55 82.13 61.88
C THR A 29 -6.44 81.09 61.93
N ASN A 30 -5.67 81.03 63.02
CA ASN A 30 -4.63 80.02 63.23
C ASN A 30 -5.20 78.60 63.29
N ARG A 31 -6.38 78.41 63.89
CA ARG A 31 -7.05 77.09 63.90
C ARG A 31 -7.52 76.68 62.51
N ILE A 32 -8.13 77.59 61.75
CA ILE A 32 -8.60 77.33 60.37
C ILE A 32 -7.41 77.08 59.44
N THR A 33 -6.33 77.86 59.52
CA THR A 33 -5.14 77.65 58.69
C THR A 33 -4.43 76.35 59.04
N PHE A 34 -4.33 75.99 60.32
CA PHE A 34 -3.79 74.70 60.76
C PHE A 34 -4.62 73.52 60.25
N THR A 35 -5.93 73.51 60.48
CA THR A 35 -6.83 72.47 59.98
C THR A 35 -6.85 72.42 58.45
N GLY A 36 -6.85 73.57 57.78
CA GLY A 36 -6.79 73.67 56.33
C GLY A 36 -5.49 73.13 55.73
N ASN A 37 -4.35 73.40 56.38
CA ASN A 37 -3.06 72.83 56.00
C ASN A 37 -3.05 71.31 56.19
N ASN A 38 -3.62 70.80 57.29
CA ASN A 38 -3.72 69.36 57.53
C ASN A 38 -4.58 68.66 56.47
N VAL A 39 -5.79 69.18 56.17
CA VAL A 39 -6.66 68.63 55.11
C VAL A 39 -5.99 68.68 53.74
N ARG A 40 -5.26 69.75 53.41
CA ARG A 40 -4.50 69.84 52.16
C ARG A 40 -3.38 68.80 52.09
N GLN A 41 -2.68 68.58 53.20
CA GLN A 41 -1.62 67.58 53.28
C GLN A 41 -2.19 66.16 53.15
N GLU A 42 -3.26 65.84 53.86
CA GLU A 42 -3.97 64.55 53.74
C GLU A 42 -4.50 64.33 52.32
N ALA A 43 -5.14 65.34 51.71
CA ALA A 43 -5.62 65.25 50.33
C ALA A 43 -4.47 65.09 49.31
N ALA A 44 -3.31 65.72 49.55
CA ALA A 44 -2.12 65.54 48.70
C ALA A 44 -1.54 64.13 48.85
N GLN A 45 -1.42 63.61 50.09
CA GLN A 45 -0.97 62.26 50.37
C GLN A 45 -1.91 61.22 49.74
N LEU A 46 -3.23 61.39 49.91
CA LEU A 46 -4.24 60.52 49.32
C LEU A 46 -4.15 60.52 47.81
N ARG A 47 -4.08 61.70 47.16
CA ARG A 47 -3.96 61.81 45.70
C ARG A 47 -2.70 61.13 45.17
N ASN A 48 -1.56 61.29 45.84
CA ASN A 48 -0.31 60.63 45.45
C ASN A 48 -0.40 59.12 45.65
N SER A 49 -0.96 58.67 46.77
CA SER A 49 -1.19 57.25 47.06
C SER A 49 -2.11 56.62 46.00
N VAL A 50 -3.27 57.22 45.73
CA VAL A 50 -4.23 56.74 44.74
C VAL A 50 -3.63 56.73 43.33
N THR A 51 -2.96 57.80 42.92
CA THR A 51 -2.30 57.88 41.59
C THR A 51 -1.27 56.77 41.42
N ASN A 52 -0.41 56.56 42.43
CA ASN A 52 0.60 55.51 42.40
C ASN A 52 -0.05 54.12 42.36
N THR A 53 -1.00 53.84 43.24
CA THR A 53 -1.70 52.56 43.28
C THR A 53 -2.42 52.27 41.97
N MET A 54 -3.10 53.27 41.37
CA MET A 54 -3.80 53.13 40.10
C MET A 54 -2.84 52.86 38.94
N SER A 55 -1.72 53.59 38.88
CA SER A 55 -0.65 53.36 37.90
C SER A 55 -0.08 51.94 38.00
N TRP A 56 0.24 51.49 39.22
CA TRP A 56 0.72 50.13 39.46
C TRP A 56 -0.30 49.06 39.07
N LYS A 57 -1.57 49.23 39.43
CA LYS A 57 -2.63 48.29 39.07
C LYS A 57 -2.87 48.21 37.56
N LEU A 58 -2.82 49.34 36.86
CA LEU A 58 -2.90 49.38 35.41
C LEU A 58 -1.72 48.62 34.78
N LYS A 59 -0.50 48.87 35.25
CA LYS A 59 0.69 48.17 34.76
C LYS A 59 0.64 46.66 35.02
N ASP A 60 0.21 46.24 36.22
CA ASP A 60 0.05 44.82 36.59
C ASP A 60 -0.99 44.12 35.68
N THR A 61 -2.12 44.78 35.42
CA THR A 61 -3.17 44.23 34.55
C THR A 61 -2.71 44.12 33.10
N ASN A 62 -2.01 45.15 32.59
CA ASN A 62 -1.43 45.12 31.25
C ASN A 62 -0.36 44.03 31.11
N GLN A 63 0.44 43.80 32.15
CA GLN A 63 1.43 42.71 32.14
C GLN A 63 0.74 41.34 32.06
N LYS A 64 -0.28 41.10 32.88
CA LYS A 64 -1.05 39.84 32.86
C LYS A 64 -1.74 39.61 31.51
N LEU A 65 -2.26 40.67 30.90
CA LEU A 65 -2.85 40.60 29.56
C LEU A 65 -1.79 40.27 28.49
N ALA A 66 -0.60 40.90 28.58
CA ALA A 66 0.51 40.58 27.69
C ALA A 66 0.99 39.12 27.84
N ASP A 67 1.08 38.62 29.08
CA ASP A 67 1.43 37.23 29.36
C ASP A 67 0.41 36.26 28.76
N ARG A 68 -0.90 36.58 28.89
CA ARG A 68 -1.96 35.77 28.28
C ARG A 68 -1.92 35.78 26.75
N ILE A 69 -1.66 36.94 26.12
CA ILE A 69 -1.46 37.03 24.67
C ILE A 69 -0.31 36.12 24.23
N ASN A 70 0.81 36.13 24.95
CA ASN A 70 1.95 35.28 24.64
C ASN A 70 1.61 33.78 24.77
N GLU A 71 0.87 33.40 25.81
CA GLU A 71 0.43 32.01 26.00
C GLU A 71 -0.49 31.54 24.86
N VAL A 72 -1.50 32.34 24.49
CA VAL A 72 -2.42 32.00 23.40
C VAL A 72 -1.68 31.96 22.05
N ASP A 73 -0.73 32.87 21.82
CA ASP A 73 0.10 32.90 20.60
C ASP A 73 1.00 31.65 20.49
N GLN A 74 1.58 31.19 21.60
CA GLN A 74 2.34 29.94 21.64
C GLN A 74 1.47 28.73 21.29
N TRP A 75 0.27 28.63 21.88
CA TRP A 75 -0.67 27.55 21.55
C TRP A 75 -1.17 27.63 20.12
N PHE A 76 -1.42 28.83 19.60
CA PHE A 76 -1.75 29.04 18.18
C PHE A 76 -0.65 28.47 17.28
N ARG A 77 0.63 28.81 17.53
CA ARG A 77 1.75 28.28 16.72
C ARG A 77 1.90 26.77 16.83
N ASN A 78 1.70 26.20 18.02
CA ASN A 78 1.78 24.76 18.23
C ASN A 78 0.71 24.02 17.44
N LEU A 79 -0.55 24.50 17.48
CA LEU A 79 -1.66 23.89 16.76
C LEU A 79 -1.58 24.14 15.25
N ASP A 80 -1.08 25.30 14.80
CA ASP A 80 -0.82 25.59 13.38
C ASP A 80 0.22 24.62 12.80
N ARG A 81 1.28 24.32 13.56
CA ARG A 81 2.26 23.30 13.17
C ARG A 81 1.62 21.92 13.07
N THR A 82 0.85 21.50 14.07
CA THR A 82 0.16 20.20 14.05
C THR A 82 -0.85 20.11 12.89
N LEU A 83 -1.54 21.21 12.55
CA LEU A 83 -2.44 21.27 11.39
C LEU A 83 -1.69 21.00 10.07
N ARG A 84 -0.48 21.56 9.91
CA ARG A 84 0.37 21.28 8.74
C ARG A 84 0.77 19.80 8.69
N GLU A 85 1.17 19.23 9.82
CA GLU A 85 1.52 17.80 9.93
C GLU A 85 0.33 16.89 9.56
N VAL A 86 -0.88 17.23 10.02
CA VAL A 86 -2.13 16.52 9.64
C VAL A 86 -2.40 16.66 8.14
N THR A 87 -2.24 17.86 7.57
CA THR A 87 -2.47 18.11 6.14
C THR A 87 -1.50 17.30 5.28
N ASP A 88 -0.20 17.32 5.62
CA ASP A 88 0.83 16.53 4.95
C ASP A 88 0.54 15.02 5.06
N ALA A 89 0.02 14.55 6.21
CA ALA A 89 -0.36 13.16 6.40
C ALA A 89 -1.58 12.76 5.55
N ILE A 90 -2.56 13.65 5.38
CA ILE A 90 -3.71 13.44 4.48
C ILE A 90 -3.22 13.24 3.04
N ASP A 91 -2.32 14.10 2.56
CA ASP A 91 -1.82 14.02 1.19
C ASP A 91 -1.06 12.71 0.95
N ARG A 92 -0.13 12.35 1.85
CA ARG A 92 0.66 11.11 1.75
C ARG A 92 -0.22 9.84 1.79
N LEU A 93 -1.17 9.79 2.72
CA LEU A 93 -2.06 8.63 2.84
C LEU A 93 -3.04 8.54 1.67
N SER A 94 -3.49 9.68 1.14
CA SER A 94 -4.34 9.74 -0.05
C SER A 94 -3.60 9.20 -1.28
N GLU A 95 -2.33 9.58 -1.45
CA GLU A 95 -1.48 9.04 -2.51
C GLU A 95 -1.28 7.53 -2.36
N ALA A 96 -0.92 7.06 -1.16
CA ALA A 96 -0.74 5.63 -0.90
C ALA A 96 -2.02 4.82 -1.17
N LYS A 97 -3.20 5.32 -0.78
CA LYS A 97 -4.49 4.70 -1.08
C LYS A 97 -4.75 4.60 -2.58
N GLN A 98 -4.54 5.70 -3.32
CA GLN A 98 -4.72 5.69 -4.77
C GLN A 98 -3.78 4.69 -5.43
N GLU A 99 -2.54 4.58 -4.95
CA GLU A 99 -1.57 3.64 -5.50
C GLU A 99 -1.95 2.18 -5.22
N VAL A 100 -2.50 1.88 -4.03
CA VAL A 100 -3.07 0.56 -3.73
C VAL A 100 -4.21 0.21 -4.70
N GLU A 101 -5.09 1.17 -5.00
CA GLU A 101 -6.19 0.98 -5.96
C GLU A 101 -5.68 0.77 -7.39
N ARG A 102 -4.64 1.52 -7.80
CA ARG A 102 -3.96 1.31 -9.08
C ARG A 102 -3.31 -0.08 -9.14
N ASN A 103 -2.72 -0.56 -8.05
CA ASN A 103 -2.13 -1.89 -7.97
C ASN A 103 -3.18 -3.00 -8.19
N ILE A 104 -4.34 -2.88 -7.54
CA ILE A 104 -5.47 -3.81 -7.73
C ILE A 104 -5.92 -3.81 -9.20
N ALA A 105 -6.07 -2.62 -9.80
CA ALA A 105 -6.45 -2.50 -11.21
C ALA A 105 -5.38 -3.08 -12.15
N ALA A 106 -4.11 -2.89 -11.83
CA ALA A 106 -2.98 -3.43 -12.58
C ALA A 106 -2.95 -4.98 -12.56
N ASN A 107 -3.38 -5.61 -11.46
CA ASN A 107 -3.43 -7.08 -11.33
C ASN A 107 -4.58 -7.72 -12.12
N LEU A 108 -5.64 -6.97 -12.45
CA LEU A 108 -6.86 -7.51 -13.06
C LEU A 108 -6.60 -8.23 -14.41
N PRO A 109 -5.88 -7.64 -15.38
CA PRO A 109 -5.65 -8.31 -16.67
C PRO A 109 -4.81 -9.59 -16.54
N PHE A 110 -3.93 -9.66 -15.54
CA PHE A 110 -3.13 -10.86 -15.26
C PHE A 110 -3.99 -11.97 -14.67
N HIS A 111 -4.88 -11.62 -13.74
CA HIS A 111 -5.84 -12.56 -13.15
C HIS A 111 -6.76 -13.16 -14.21
N GLU A 112 -7.30 -12.31 -15.09
CA GLU A 112 -8.17 -12.74 -16.20
C GLU A 112 -7.43 -13.64 -17.18
N ALA A 113 -6.19 -13.29 -17.54
CA ALA A 113 -5.36 -14.12 -18.41
C ALA A 113 -5.09 -15.50 -17.79
N ALA A 114 -4.72 -15.58 -16.51
CA ALA A 114 -4.48 -16.84 -15.83
C ALA A 114 -5.75 -17.74 -15.78
N LYS A 115 -6.92 -17.15 -15.49
CA LYS A 115 -8.20 -17.86 -15.53
C LYS A 115 -8.56 -18.35 -16.93
N GLU A 116 -8.34 -17.52 -17.96
CA GLU A 116 -8.62 -17.89 -19.33
C GLU A 116 -7.67 -18.99 -19.83
N VAL A 117 -6.42 -19.02 -19.37
CA VAL A 117 -5.49 -20.14 -19.60
C VAL A 117 -6.05 -21.45 -19.01
N LEU A 118 -6.56 -21.45 -17.77
CA LEU A 118 -7.20 -22.65 -17.19
C LEU A 118 -8.38 -23.12 -18.05
N ASN A 119 -9.28 -22.20 -18.40
CA ASN A 119 -10.44 -22.51 -19.25
C ASN A 119 -10.06 -23.06 -20.63
N LEU A 120 -8.94 -22.59 -21.21
CA LEU A 120 -8.43 -23.12 -22.48
C LEU A 120 -7.84 -24.52 -22.30
N ARG A 121 -7.09 -24.76 -21.22
CA ARG A 121 -6.51 -26.08 -20.91
C ARG A 121 -7.56 -27.15 -20.65
N ASP A 122 -8.72 -26.77 -20.11
CA ASP A 122 -9.88 -27.67 -19.90
C ASP A 122 -10.52 -28.14 -21.22
N ARG A 123 -10.16 -27.53 -22.35
CA ARG A 123 -10.59 -27.97 -23.69
C ARG A 123 -9.74 -29.11 -24.26
N ARG A 124 -8.68 -29.53 -23.57
CA ARG A 124 -7.92 -30.74 -23.91
C ARG A 124 -8.83 -31.97 -23.79
N ARG A 125 -8.53 -33.02 -24.54
CA ARG A 125 -9.41 -34.21 -24.68
C ARG A 125 -8.73 -35.47 -24.19
N ASP A 126 -9.53 -36.41 -23.73
CA ASP A 126 -9.12 -37.76 -23.34
C ASP A 126 -7.90 -37.75 -22.40
N ILE A 127 -6.87 -38.53 -22.75
CA ILE A 127 -5.63 -38.69 -21.96
C ILE A 127 -4.79 -37.41 -21.86
N ASP A 128 -5.04 -36.40 -22.71
CA ASP A 128 -4.33 -35.12 -22.66
C ASP A 128 -4.95 -34.14 -21.64
N LEU A 129 -6.16 -34.41 -21.14
CA LEU A 129 -6.76 -33.64 -20.06
C LEU A 129 -6.16 -34.07 -18.71
N VAL A 130 -5.04 -33.46 -18.36
CA VAL A 130 -4.26 -33.80 -17.15
C VAL A 130 -4.00 -32.56 -16.29
N GLU A 131 -4.10 -32.75 -14.97
CA GLU A 131 -3.60 -31.82 -13.95
C GLU A 131 -2.06 -31.91 -13.86
N ASP A 132 -1.39 -31.38 -14.88
CA ASP A 132 0.07 -31.34 -14.96
C ASP A 132 0.68 -30.17 -14.15
N GLY A 133 2.01 -30.07 -14.14
CA GLY A 133 2.70 -28.98 -13.44
C GLY A 133 2.28 -27.58 -13.93
N ALA A 134 1.95 -27.43 -15.22
CA ALA A 134 1.45 -26.17 -15.74
C ALA A 134 0.05 -25.83 -15.21
N TYR A 135 -0.85 -26.81 -15.08
CA TYR A 135 -2.14 -26.60 -14.43
C TYR A 135 -1.98 -26.09 -12.99
N HIS A 136 -1.10 -26.72 -12.21
CA HIS A 136 -0.87 -26.34 -10.81
C HIS A 136 -0.28 -24.93 -10.67
N GLU A 137 0.72 -24.56 -11.49
CA GLU A 137 1.30 -23.22 -11.43
C GLU A 137 0.32 -22.13 -11.86
N VAL A 138 -0.51 -22.37 -12.90
CA VAL A 138 -1.54 -21.41 -13.32
C VAL A 138 -2.61 -21.26 -12.24
N LYS A 139 -3.05 -22.37 -11.61
CA LYS A 139 -4.03 -22.32 -10.51
C LYS A 139 -3.49 -21.55 -9.31
N LYS A 140 -2.23 -21.81 -8.93
CA LYS A 140 -1.53 -21.07 -7.89
C LYS A 140 -1.38 -19.58 -8.22
N GLU A 141 -1.17 -19.23 -9.50
CA GLU A 141 -1.19 -17.83 -9.95
C GLU A 141 -2.55 -17.16 -9.73
N VAL A 142 -3.65 -17.82 -10.12
CA VAL A 142 -5.02 -17.33 -9.91
C VAL A 142 -5.30 -17.12 -8.41
N ASP A 143 -4.99 -18.11 -7.58
CA ASP A 143 -5.24 -18.05 -6.14
C ASP A 143 -4.41 -16.95 -5.48
N LEU A 144 -3.11 -16.85 -5.81
CA LEU A 144 -2.21 -15.82 -5.29
C LEU A 144 -2.68 -14.40 -5.66
N ILE A 145 -3.02 -14.15 -6.92
CA ILE A 145 -3.49 -12.83 -7.35
C ILE A 145 -4.82 -12.48 -6.67
N HIS A 146 -5.69 -13.48 -6.44
CA HIS A 146 -6.92 -13.27 -5.71
C HIS A 146 -6.66 -12.85 -4.24
N GLU A 147 -5.84 -13.61 -3.52
CA GLU A 147 -5.47 -13.33 -2.13
C GLU A 147 -4.82 -11.96 -1.96
N ILE A 148 -3.85 -11.64 -2.84
CA ILE A 148 -3.18 -10.33 -2.86
C ILE A 148 -4.20 -9.20 -3.06
N ASN A 149 -5.13 -9.35 -4.00
CA ASN A 149 -6.13 -8.32 -4.27
C ASN A 149 -7.11 -8.15 -3.10
N GLU A 150 -7.46 -9.20 -2.36
CA GLU A 150 -8.27 -9.08 -1.14
C GLU A 150 -7.51 -8.32 -0.05
N SER A 151 -6.23 -8.66 0.21
CA SER A 151 -5.40 -7.92 1.18
C SER A 151 -5.23 -6.44 0.80
N LEU A 152 -5.02 -6.14 -0.48
CA LEU A 152 -4.95 -4.76 -0.98
C LEU A 152 -6.28 -4.01 -0.80
N ARG A 153 -7.42 -4.66 -1.02
CA ARG A 153 -8.75 -4.05 -0.79
C ARG A 153 -8.98 -3.75 0.68
N GLU A 154 -8.58 -4.64 1.57
CA GLU A 154 -8.66 -4.43 3.02
C GLU A 154 -7.79 -3.25 3.46
N ALA A 155 -6.54 -3.17 2.99
CA ALA A 155 -5.68 -2.02 3.28
C ALA A 155 -6.24 -0.71 2.72
N SER A 156 -6.83 -0.71 1.51
CA SER A 156 -7.47 0.48 0.96
C SER A 156 -8.65 0.97 1.82
N ARG A 157 -9.42 0.05 2.40
CA ARG A 157 -10.50 0.37 3.36
C ARG A 157 -9.93 0.98 4.64
N HIS A 158 -8.90 0.38 5.24
CA HIS A 158 -8.25 0.94 6.43
C HIS A 158 -7.63 2.32 6.17
N ASN A 159 -6.99 2.52 5.02
CA ASN A 159 -6.47 3.83 4.62
C ASN A 159 -7.60 4.86 4.48
N TRP A 160 -8.77 4.47 3.99
CA TRP A 160 -9.94 5.34 3.94
C TRP A 160 -10.39 5.77 5.33
N ASP A 161 -10.50 4.84 6.28
CA ASP A 161 -10.92 5.14 7.65
C ASP A 161 -9.96 6.12 8.34
N HIS A 162 -8.65 5.91 8.19
CA HIS A 162 -7.63 6.85 8.69
C HIS A 162 -7.69 8.23 8.00
N LEU A 163 -8.04 8.30 6.71
CA LEU A 163 -8.25 9.58 6.02
C LEU A 163 -9.45 10.34 6.57
N VAL A 164 -10.52 9.64 6.96
CA VAL A 164 -11.69 10.26 7.60
C VAL A 164 -11.29 10.82 8.96
N GLU A 165 -10.60 10.03 9.79
CA GLU A 165 -10.08 10.47 11.10
C GLU A 165 -9.20 11.72 10.97
N LEU A 166 -8.23 11.73 10.04
CA LEU A 166 -7.36 12.89 9.82
C LEU A 166 -8.12 14.14 9.36
N LYS A 167 -9.12 14.00 8.47
CA LYS A 167 -9.92 15.13 8.00
C LYS A 167 -10.75 15.74 9.12
N GLU A 168 -11.29 14.92 10.00
CA GLU A 168 -11.98 15.38 11.20
C GLU A 168 -11.04 16.18 12.11
N GLN A 169 -9.84 15.64 12.41
CA GLN A 169 -8.83 16.35 13.21
C GLN A 169 -8.42 17.68 12.58
N ARG A 170 -8.23 17.73 11.26
CA ARG A 170 -7.94 18.97 10.52
C ARG A 170 -9.02 20.02 10.76
N ASP A 171 -10.29 19.65 10.58
CA ASP A 171 -11.41 20.58 10.70
C ASP A 171 -11.55 21.12 12.14
N GLN A 172 -11.30 20.30 13.16
CA GLN A 172 -11.28 20.75 14.56
C GLN A 172 -10.11 21.68 14.89
N LEU A 173 -8.93 21.43 14.32
CA LEU A 173 -7.77 22.32 14.47
C LEU A 173 -7.99 23.66 13.77
N GLU A 174 -8.55 23.67 12.56
CA GLU A 174 -8.87 24.89 11.82
C GLU A 174 -9.89 25.77 12.57
N ALA A 175 -10.92 25.15 13.15
CA ALA A 175 -11.89 25.86 13.98
C ALA A 175 -11.22 26.50 15.22
N ASP A 176 -10.39 25.74 15.92
CA ASP A 176 -9.69 26.20 17.12
C ASP A 176 -8.71 27.35 16.84
N LEU A 177 -8.01 27.28 15.71
CA LEU A 177 -7.11 28.34 15.26
C LEU A 177 -7.85 29.63 14.92
N LYS A 178 -9.04 29.55 14.30
CA LYS A 178 -9.90 30.73 14.04
C LYS A 178 -10.31 31.39 15.35
N ASP A 179 -10.73 30.61 16.34
CA ASP A 179 -11.12 31.12 17.66
C ASP A 179 -9.93 31.79 18.37
N LYS A 180 -8.75 31.16 18.31
CA LYS A 180 -7.51 31.72 18.89
C LYS A 180 -7.05 32.99 18.19
N ASP A 181 -7.14 33.08 16.87
CA ASP A 181 -6.81 34.30 16.11
C ASP A 181 -7.74 35.46 16.50
N LEU A 182 -9.04 35.20 16.63
CA LEU A 182 -10.00 36.21 17.11
C LEU A 182 -9.68 36.64 18.55
N ALA A 183 -9.41 35.69 19.46
CA ALA A 183 -9.02 35.99 20.83
C ALA A 183 -7.76 36.87 20.89
N LEU A 184 -6.72 36.54 20.12
CA LEU A 184 -5.50 37.33 20.03
C LEU A 184 -5.75 38.74 19.49
N LYS A 185 -6.61 38.91 18.48
CA LYS A 185 -6.99 40.23 17.96
C LYS A 185 -7.70 41.09 19.02
N ILE A 186 -8.64 40.48 19.75
CA ILE A 186 -9.35 41.16 20.84
C ILE A 186 -8.37 41.58 21.93
N ASP A 187 -7.55 40.65 22.44
CA ASP A 187 -6.64 40.91 23.57
C ASP A 187 -5.55 41.93 23.20
N ARG A 188 -4.98 41.86 21.98
CA ARG A 188 -4.04 42.86 21.47
C ARG A 188 -4.68 44.24 21.37
N PHE A 189 -5.94 44.31 20.94
CA PHE A 189 -6.69 45.57 20.92
C PHE A 189 -6.91 46.10 22.35
N GLN A 190 -7.31 45.24 23.30
CA GLN A 190 -7.47 45.65 24.71
C GLN A 190 -6.16 46.17 25.31
N LEU A 191 -5.03 45.51 25.04
CA LEU A 191 -3.71 45.94 25.52
C LEU A 191 -3.27 47.29 24.91
N SER A 192 -3.77 47.62 23.71
CA SER A 192 -3.46 48.89 23.04
C SER A 192 -4.22 50.10 23.61
N LEU A 193 -5.27 49.86 24.42
CA LEU A 193 -6.09 50.92 24.99
C LEU A 193 -5.32 51.71 26.05
N ASN A 194 -5.45 53.03 26.01
CA ASN A 194 -4.85 53.95 26.97
C ASN A 194 -5.96 54.75 27.68
N PRO A 195 -5.84 55.01 29.00
CA PRO A 195 -6.76 55.89 29.73
C PRO A 195 -7.02 57.27 29.11
N THR A 196 -6.13 57.78 28.25
CA THR A 196 -6.30 59.07 27.56
C THR A 196 -7.08 58.97 26.25
N ALA A 197 -7.43 57.77 25.79
CA ALA A 197 -8.10 57.53 24.51
C ALA A 197 -9.63 57.70 24.60
N THR A 198 -10.09 58.93 24.89
CA THR A 198 -11.50 59.27 25.19
C THR A 198 -12.50 58.97 24.06
N ASN A 199 -12.05 58.85 22.81
CA ASN A 199 -12.91 58.51 21.67
C ASN A 199 -13.15 56.99 21.51
N ILE A 200 -12.43 56.15 22.28
CA ILE A 200 -12.47 54.68 22.15
C ILE A 200 -12.99 54.04 23.44
N ILE A 201 -12.58 54.56 24.60
CA ILE A 201 -13.03 54.07 25.91
C ILE A 201 -14.31 54.80 26.35
N SER A 202 -15.21 54.11 27.04
CA SER A 202 -16.44 54.70 27.59
C SER A 202 -16.74 54.15 28.97
N LEU A 203 -17.36 54.97 29.82
CA LEU A 203 -17.80 54.52 31.15
C LEU A 203 -18.99 53.56 30.97
N LYS A 204 -18.81 52.31 31.40
CA LYS A 204 -19.88 51.32 31.41
C LYS A 204 -20.58 51.35 32.79
N PRO A 205 -21.91 51.54 32.86
CA PRO A 205 -22.66 51.18 34.07
C PRO A 205 -22.37 49.71 34.35
N TRP A 206 -22.15 49.34 35.63
CA TRP A 206 -21.74 48.01 36.10
C TRP A 206 -22.02 46.87 35.11
N PRO A 207 -21.03 46.07 34.69
CA PRO A 207 -21.21 45.13 33.58
C PRO A 207 -22.26 44.07 33.93
N ALA A 208 -23.50 44.31 33.51
CA ALA A 208 -24.51 43.28 33.33
C ALA A 208 -24.18 42.62 31.99
N ASP A 209 -23.40 41.55 32.03
CA ASP A 209 -23.69 40.30 31.32
C ASP A 209 -22.44 39.38 31.23
N ALA A 210 -22.74 38.08 31.28
CA ALA A 210 -21.92 36.87 31.20
C ALA A 210 -20.93 36.56 32.35
N CYS A 211 -20.05 37.47 32.79
CA CYS A 211 -18.99 37.12 33.76
C CYS A 211 -19.06 37.86 35.10
N SER A 212 -20.07 38.69 35.33
CA SER A 212 -20.17 39.55 36.51
C SER A 212 -20.54 38.83 37.81
N ALA A 213 -20.76 37.51 37.76
CA ALA A 213 -21.05 36.66 38.93
C ALA A 213 -19.97 35.60 39.22
N GLY A 214 -18.78 35.69 38.62
CA GLY A 214 -17.67 34.75 38.89
C GLY A 214 -17.75 33.41 38.14
N GLU A 215 -18.74 33.23 37.27
CA GLU A 215 -18.91 32.01 36.46
C GLU A 215 -18.45 32.29 35.02
N CYS A 216 -17.13 32.28 34.78
CA CYS A 216 -16.64 32.06 33.42
C CYS A 216 -17.02 30.62 33.00
N PRO A 217 -17.62 30.41 31.82
CA PRO A 217 -18.09 29.08 31.42
C PRO A 217 -16.96 28.07 31.22
N VAL A 218 -15.72 28.54 31.02
CA VAL A 218 -14.53 27.71 30.80
C VAL A 218 -13.42 28.16 31.74
N SER A 219 -12.88 27.22 32.52
CA SER A 219 -11.71 27.46 33.37
C SER A 219 -10.41 27.45 32.56
N LEU A 220 -9.35 28.07 33.09
CA LEU A 220 -8.02 28.03 32.45
C LEU A 220 -7.49 26.60 32.31
N GLU A 221 -7.72 25.76 33.31
CA GLU A 221 -7.36 24.35 33.29
C GLU A 221 -8.07 23.60 32.17
N THR A 222 -9.39 23.80 32.04
CA THR A 222 -10.19 23.21 30.95
C THR A 222 -9.71 23.68 29.57
N TRP A 223 -9.37 24.96 29.42
CA TRP A 223 -8.82 25.50 28.16
C TRP A 223 -7.48 24.85 27.81
N LEU A 224 -6.58 24.73 28.78
CA LEU A 224 -5.26 24.12 28.58
C LEU A 224 -5.40 22.64 28.22
N GLN A 225 -6.27 21.91 28.91
CA GLN A 225 -6.54 20.50 28.65
C GLN A 225 -7.09 20.30 27.23
N ASN A 226 -8.04 21.13 26.79
CA ASN A 226 -8.55 21.09 25.41
C ASN A 226 -7.45 21.33 24.36
N CYS A 227 -6.52 22.27 24.60
CA CYS A 227 -5.37 22.48 23.71
C CYS A 227 -4.43 21.27 23.66
N LEU A 228 -4.20 20.62 24.80
CA LEU A 228 -3.38 19.42 24.91
C LEU A 228 -4.01 18.23 24.21
N ASP A 229 -5.31 17.98 24.43
CA ASP A 229 -6.04 16.87 23.85
C ASP A 229 -6.12 16.99 22.33
N LYS A 230 -6.49 18.16 21.79
CA LYS A 230 -6.52 18.39 20.33
C LYS A 230 -5.16 18.13 19.67
N ARG A 231 -4.07 18.54 20.32
CA ARG A 231 -2.73 18.29 19.81
C ARG A 231 -2.38 16.81 19.85
N ARG A 232 -2.63 16.13 20.98
CA ARG A 232 -2.35 14.70 21.15
C ARG A 232 -3.14 13.86 20.14
N ASP A 233 -4.43 14.10 20.04
CA ASP A 233 -5.33 13.28 19.21
C ASP A 233 -4.98 13.44 17.72
N ALA A 234 -4.57 14.64 17.29
CA ALA A 234 -4.04 14.88 15.96
C ALA A 234 -2.66 14.22 15.72
N GLU A 235 -1.73 14.32 16.68
CA GLU A 235 -0.41 13.66 16.60
C GLU A 235 -0.57 12.12 16.53
N ASP A 236 -1.51 11.54 17.28
CA ASP A 236 -1.83 10.11 17.27
C ASP A 236 -2.43 9.68 15.92
N ALA A 237 -3.34 10.47 15.35
CA ALA A 237 -3.91 10.23 14.02
C ALA A 237 -2.83 10.25 12.92
N VAL A 238 -1.91 11.22 12.97
CA VAL A 238 -0.74 11.30 12.06
C VAL A 238 0.15 10.07 12.21
N ALA A 239 0.41 9.61 13.43
CA ALA A 239 1.23 8.42 13.68
C ALA A 239 0.58 7.14 13.12
N LYS A 240 -0.75 6.99 13.27
CA LYS A 240 -1.52 5.88 12.64
C LYS A 240 -1.41 5.94 11.12
N ALA A 241 -1.69 7.09 10.51
CA ALA A 241 -1.63 7.29 9.07
C ALA A 241 -0.23 7.03 8.48
N THR A 242 0.82 7.44 9.20
CA THR A 242 2.21 7.18 8.80
C THR A 242 2.52 5.68 8.77
N ARG A 243 2.07 4.93 9.77
CA ARG A 243 2.20 3.46 9.80
C ARG A 243 1.43 2.82 8.64
N ALA A 244 0.16 3.17 8.47
CA ALA A 244 -0.68 2.65 7.39
C ALA A 244 -0.11 2.93 5.99
N THR A 245 0.49 4.11 5.79
CA THR A 245 1.20 4.48 4.56
C THR A 245 2.39 3.54 4.30
N ASN A 246 3.26 3.35 5.30
CA ASN A 246 4.42 2.48 5.18
C ASN A 246 4.02 1.01 4.94
N ASP A 247 3.00 0.54 5.64
CA ASP A 247 2.47 -0.82 5.50
C ASP A 247 1.89 -1.04 4.09
N SER A 248 1.17 -0.04 3.55
CA SER A 248 0.65 -0.07 2.18
C SER A 248 1.77 -0.19 1.14
N TRP A 249 2.82 0.64 1.26
CA TRP A 249 3.98 0.58 0.36
C TRP A 249 4.73 -0.76 0.44
N ASN A 250 4.94 -1.27 1.65
CA ASN A 250 5.60 -2.55 1.87
C ASN A 250 4.79 -3.72 1.31
N MET A 251 3.49 -3.73 1.55
CA MET A 251 2.58 -4.74 1.03
C MET A 251 2.56 -4.71 -0.50
N MET A 252 2.40 -3.55 -1.13
CA MET A 252 2.45 -3.43 -2.59
C MET A 252 3.77 -3.95 -3.16
N ARG A 253 4.91 -3.60 -2.56
CA ARG A 253 6.23 -4.10 -3.01
C ARG A 253 6.33 -5.62 -2.90
N LYS A 254 5.86 -6.20 -1.81
CA LYS A 254 5.85 -7.66 -1.61
C LYS A 254 4.93 -8.33 -2.62
N SER A 255 3.68 -7.89 -2.71
CA SER A 255 2.67 -8.40 -3.64
C SER A 255 3.16 -8.36 -5.09
N ASN A 256 3.75 -7.24 -5.50
CA ASN A 256 4.37 -7.06 -6.81
C ASN A 256 5.46 -8.10 -7.11
N ASN A 257 6.31 -8.38 -6.13
CA ASN A 257 7.36 -9.37 -6.27
C ASN A 257 6.79 -10.80 -6.33
N ASP A 258 5.81 -11.10 -5.48
CA ASP A 258 5.16 -12.41 -5.42
C ASP A 258 4.42 -12.72 -6.73
N VAL A 259 3.65 -11.76 -7.28
CA VAL A 259 2.99 -11.89 -8.58
C VAL A 259 4.00 -12.13 -9.69
N ARG A 260 5.08 -11.33 -9.72
CA ARG A 260 6.13 -11.48 -10.74
C ARG A 260 6.78 -12.86 -10.71
N HIS A 261 7.20 -13.32 -9.52
CA HIS A 261 7.83 -14.64 -9.36
C HIS A 261 6.88 -15.77 -9.75
N GLN A 262 5.62 -15.70 -9.34
CA GLN A 262 4.64 -16.73 -9.68
C GLN A 262 4.34 -16.74 -11.18
N ARG A 263 4.34 -15.58 -11.84
CA ARG A 263 4.19 -15.49 -13.29
C ARG A 263 5.37 -16.07 -14.06
N ASP A 264 6.59 -15.82 -13.62
CA ASP A 264 7.79 -16.42 -14.22
C ASP A 264 7.77 -17.96 -14.08
N ALA A 265 7.36 -18.47 -12.91
CA ALA A 265 7.19 -19.90 -12.66
C ALA A 265 6.12 -20.52 -13.57
N THR A 266 4.97 -19.85 -13.70
CA THR A 266 3.87 -20.29 -14.57
C THR A 266 4.27 -20.29 -16.05
N GLN A 267 4.96 -19.24 -16.50
CA GLN A 267 5.46 -19.15 -17.88
C GLN A 267 6.47 -20.26 -18.18
N PHE A 268 7.38 -20.56 -17.23
CA PHE A 268 8.30 -21.68 -17.36
C PHE A 268 7.55 -23.02 -17.46
N ALA A 269 6.57 -23.27 -16.59
CA ALA A 269 5.79 -24.50 -16.61
C ALA A 269 5.01 -24.68 -17.91
N LEU A 270 4.38 -23.63 -18.44
CA LEU A 270 3.69 -23.65 -19.74
C LEU A 270 4.66 -23.96 -20.89
N ARG A 271 5.82 -23.30 -20.93
CA ARG A 271 6.85 -23.56 -21.96
C ARG A 271 7.39 -24.98 -21.89
N LYS A 272 7.62 -25.50 -20.68
CA LYS A 272 8.04 -26.87 -20.44
C LYS A 272 6.99 -27.85 -20.94
N ARG A 273 5.71 -27.66 -20.61
CA ARG A 273 4.62 -28.55 -21.06
C ARG A 273 4.45 -28.53 -22.57
N ARG A 274 4.57 -27.37 -23.22
CA ARG A 274 4.58 -27.27 -24.68
C ARG A 274 5.74 -28.06 -25.29
N HIS A 275 6.93 -27.99 -24.69
CA HIS A 275 8.09 -28.74 -25.18
C HIS A 275 7.92 -30.25 -25.04
N GLU A 276 7.42 -30.73 -23.89
CA GLU A 276 7.11 -32.15 -23.68
C GLU A 276 6.08 -32.65 -24.71
N THR A 277 5.01 -31.87 -24.94
CA THR A 277 3.98 -32.21 -25.94
C THR A 277 4.56 -32.26 -27.36
N LEU A 278 5.48 -31.34 -27.68
CA LEU A 278 6.18 -31.33 -28.97
C LEU A 278 7.03 -32.59 -29.17
N GLN A 279 7.77 -33.02 -28.14
CA GLN A 279 8.58 -34.23 -28.18
C GLN A 279 7.73 -35.49 -28.35
N GLU A 280 6.61 -35.60 -27.63
CA GLU A 280 5.65 -36.71 -27.78
C GLU A 280 5.08 -36.76 -29.20
N ARG A 281 4.66 -35.60 -29.75
CA ARG A 281 4.18 -35.49 -31.13
C ARG A 281 5.24 -35.97 -32.13
N ASP A 282 6.50 -35.56 -31.98
CA ASP A 282 7.58 -35.95 -32.89
C ASP A 282 7.89 -37.45 -32.82
N SER A 283 7.83 -38.03 -31.62
CA SER A 283 7.94 -39.48 -31.44
C SER A 283 6.80 -40.23 -32.16
N LEU A 284 5.55 -39.78 -32.00
CA LEU A 284 4.40 -40.37 -32.70
C LEU A 284 4.47 -40.20 -34.22
N ALA A 285 4.97 -39.05 -34.70
CA ALA A 285 5.16 -38.82 -36.13
C ALA A 285 6.22 -39.77 -36.74
N ALA A 286 7.27 -40.09 -35.98
CA ALA A 286 8.26 -41.09 -36.36
C ALA A 286 7.67 -42.50 -36.35
N GLN A 287 6.96 -42.90 -35.28
CA GLN A 287 6.27 -44.20 -35.21
C GLN A 287 5.27 -44.39 -36.36
N ARG A 288 4.49 -43.35 -36.70
CA ARG A 288 3.57 -43.35 -37.84
C ARG A 288 4.29 -43.66 -39.15
N LYS A 289 5.49 -43.09 -39.34
CA LYS A 289 6.31 -43.36 -40.53
C LYS A 289 6.79 -44.82 -40.52
N ASP A 290 7.34 -45.29 -39.42
CA ASP A 290 7.86 -46.66 -39.30
C ASP A 290 6.76 -47.72 -39.53
N LEU A 291 5.55 -47.46 -39.03
CA LEU A 291 4.37 -48.32 -39.24
C LEU A 291 3.91 -48.32 -40.71
N LYS A 292 3.95 -47.17 -41.40
CA LYS A 292 3.65 -47.10 -42.85
C LYS A 292 4.68 -47.88 -43.66
N ASP A 293 5.97 -47.70 -43.35
CA ASP A 293 7.05 -48.45 -44.01
C ASP A 293 6.94 -49.96 -43.73
N GLU A 294 6.48 -50.37 -42.55
CA GLU A 294 6.22 -51.78 -42.20
C GLU A 294 5.01 -52.35 -42.94
N ILE A 295 3.92 -51.59 -43.08
CA ILE A 295 2.77 -51.98 -43.91
C ILE A 295 3.21 -52.25 -45.34
N GLU A 296 4.00 -51.36 -45.95
CA GLU A 296 4.53 -51.56 -47.29
C GLU A 296 5.44 -52.79 -47.40
N ARG A 297 6.19 -53.13 -46.34
CA ARG A 297 7.01 -54.35 -46.29
C ARG A 297 6.12 -55.60 -46.20
N LEU A 298 5.12 -55.61 -45.33
CA LEU A 298 4.19 -56.72 -45.15
C LEU A 298 3.34 -56.97 -46.40
N GLU A 299 2.90 -55.92 -47.09
CA GLU A 299 2.17 -56.02 -48.36
C GLU A 299 3.04 -56.64 -49.47
N ARG A 300 4.32 -56.25 -49.57
CA ARG A 300 5.29 -56.86 -50.49
C ARG A 300 5.55 -58.32 -50.16
N GLU A 301 5.70 -58.66 -48.88
CA GLU A 301 5.90 -60.04 -48.43
C GLU A 301 4.65 -60.89 -48.72
N MET A 302 3.46 -60.35 -48.50
CA MET A 302 2.20 -61.01 -48.85
C MET A 302 2.12 -61.31 -50.35
N GLN A 303 2.47 -60.35 -51.22
CA GLN A 303 2.53 -60.56 -52.67
C GLN A 303 3.56 -61.62 -53.06
N SER A 304 4.75 -61.60 -52.43
CA SER A 304 5.81 -62.60 -52.65
C SER A 304 5.34 -64.02 -52.31
N ILE A 305 4.72 -64.20 -51.14
CA ILE A 305 4.17 -65.50 -50.71
C ILE A 305 3.05 -65.95 -51.65
N GLU A 306 2.17 -65.06 -52.09
CA GLU A 306 1.09 -65.38 -53.04
C GLU A 306 1.66 -65.83 -54.40
N GLN A 307 2.72 -65.18 -54.89
CA GLN A 307 3.43 -65.60 -56.11
C GLN A 307 4.07 -66.99 -55.96
N GLU A 308 4.74 -67.26 -54.83
CA GLU A 308 5.32 -68.58 -54.56
C GLU A 308 4.26 -69.68 -54.43
N MET A 309 3.10 -69.35 -53.86
CA MET A 309 1.95 -70.28 -53.83
C MET A 309 1.42 -70.59 -55.24
N ASP A 310 1.47 -69.64 -56.17
CA ASP A 310 1.08 -69.86 -57.57
C ASP A 310 2.12 -70.69 -58.35
N ILE A 311 3.42 -70.43 -58.16
CA ILE A 311 4.50 -71.27 -58.73
C ILE A 311 4.37 -72.71 -58.23
N SER A 312 4.22 -72.87 -56.91
CA SER A 312 4.01 -74.17 -56.27
C SER A 312 2.75 -74.88 -56.78
N ARG A 313 1.71 -74.13 -57.20
CA ARG A 313 0.49 -74.71 -57.80
C ARG A 313 0.79 -75.33 -59.15
N GLY A 314 1.68 -74.73 -59.93
CA GLY A 314 2.21 -75.31 -61.17
C GLY A 314 2.96 -76.61 -60.93
N ASN A 315 3.87 -76.62 -59.95
CA ASN A 315 4.65 -77.81 -59.57
C ASN A 315 3.74 -78.96 -59.11
N LEU A 316 2.73 -78.66 -58.28
CA LEU A 316 1.75 -79.64 -57.82
C LEU A 316 0.98 -80.27 -58.98
N LYS A 317 0.46 -79.45 -59.91
CA LYS A 317 -0.25 -79.93 -61.11
C LYS A 317 0.65 -80.84 -61.96
N LEU A 318 1.92 -80.47 -62.12
CA LEU A 318 2.87 -81.26 -62.91
C LEU A 318 3.09 -82.65 -62.32
N VAL A 319 3.38 -82.74 -61.02
CA VAL A 319 3.61 -84.01 -60.33
C VAL A 319 2.36 -84.88 -60.32
N GLN A 320 1.19 -84.30 -60.01
CA GLN A 320 -0.09 -85.02 -60.04
C GLN A 320 -0.40 -85.56 -61.44
N THR A 321 -0.25 -84.73 -62.48
CA THR A 321 -0.48 -85.15 -63.87
C THR A 321 0.50 -86.25 -64.31
N ARG A 322 1.78 -86.14 -63.93
CA ARG A 322 2.78 -87.18 -64.20
C ARG A 322 2.42 -88.51 -63.51
N LEU A 323 2.02 -88.47 -62.25
CA LEU A 323 1.57 -89.65 -61.51
C LEU A 323 0.30 -90.27 -62.12
N GLU A 324 -0.69 -89.45 -62.50
CA GLU A 324 -1.93 -89.85 -63.17
C GLU A 324 -1.63 -90.59 -64.48
N ASN A 325 -0.82 -89.97 -65.36
CA ASN A 325 -0.45 -90.55 -66.65
C ASN A 325 0.29 -91.88 -66.49
N ARG A 326 1.14 -92.03 -65.47
CA ARG A 326 1.85 -93.27 -65.17
C ARG A 326 0.93 -94.41 -64.70
N LYS A 327 -0.29 -94.12 -64.21
CA LYS A 327 -1.30 -95.15 -63.90
C LYS A 327 -1.90 -95.80 -65.14
N SER A 328 -1.80 -95.14 -66.31
CA SER A 328 -2.32 -95.66 -67.58
C SER A 328 -1.38 -96.65 -68.27
N ARG A 329 -0.26 -97.02 -67.63
CA ARG A 329 0.70 -98.00 -68.17
C ARG A 329 0.05 -99.39 -68.22
N PRO A 330 0.13 -100.12 -69.35
CA PRO A 330 -0.58 -101.39 -69.51
C PRO A 330 0.15 -102.57 -68.82
N ARG A 331 -0.63 -103.42 -68.16
CA ARG A 331 -0.22 -104.76 -67.65
C ARG A 331 1.08 -104.72 -66.83
N MET A 332 2.14 -105.38 -67.32
CA MET A 332 3.42 -105.55 -66.63
C MET A 332 4.24 -104.26 -66.53
N GLU A 333 3.92 -103.23 -67.33
CA GLU A 333 4.60 -101.93 -67.30
C GLU A 333 4.09 -101.02 -66.16
N LEU A 334 2.99 -101.41 -65.49
CA LEU A 334 2.48 -100.73 -64.29
C LEU A 334 3.31 -101.13 -63.06
N VAL A 335 4.54 -100.64 -63.01
CA VAL A 335 5.50 -100.93 -61.95
C VAL A 335 5.66 -99.74 -61.01
N ARG A 336 5.73 -100.00 -59.70
CA ARG A 336 6.25 -99.03 -58.72
C ARG A 336 7.77 -99.02 -58.78
N ASP A 337 8.29 -98.12 -59.61
CA ASP A 337 9.71 -97.93 -59.87
C ASP A 337 10.26 -96.68 -59.16
N HIS A 338 11.59 -96.51 -59.17
CA HIS A 338 12.26 -95.36 -58.56
C HIS A 338 11.66 -93.99 -58.93
N PRO A 339 11.32 -93.70 -60.21
CA PRO A 339 10.66 -92.46 -60.57
C PRO A 339 9.29 -92.27 -59.90
N THR A 340 8.53 -93.36 -59.69
CA THR A 340 7.24 -93.28 -58.99
C THR A 340 7.44 -92.91 -57.52
N PHE A 341 8.43 -93.51 -56.83
CA PHE A 341 8.76 -93.14 -55.45
C PHE A 341 9.23 -91.68 -55.34
N GLY A 342 10.10 -91.23 -56.24
CA GLY A 342 10.57 -89.84 -56.25
C GLY A 342 9.45 -88.83 -56.49
N MET A 343 8.50 -89.12 -57.38
CA MET A 343 7.32 -88.26 -57.61
C MET A 343 6.34 -88.28 -56.42
N GLU A 344 6.20 -89.40 -55.71
CA GLU A 344 5.39 -89.47 -54.48
C GLU A 344 6.01 -88.63 -53.34
N GLU A 345 7.34 -88.63 -53.22
CA GLU A 345 8.07 -87.79 -52.27
C GLU A 345 8.01 -86.29 -52.66
N GLU A 346 8.21 -85.97 -53.94
CA GLU A 346 8.04 -84.62 -54.48
C GLU A 346 6.61 -84.10 -54.23
N LEU A 347 5.59 -84.93 -54.45
CA LEU A 347 4.20 -84.59 -54.17
C LEU A 347 4.01 -84.22 -52.69
N ARG A 348 4.56 -85.03 -51.78
CA ARG A 348 4.48 -84.80 -50.34
C ARG A 348 5.14 -83.48 -49.95
N HIS A 349 6.37 -83.24 -50.41
CA HIS A 349 7.09 -82.00 -50.14
C HIS A 349 6.37 -80.76 -50.69
N VAL A 350 5.79 -80.84 -51.90
CA VAL A 350 5.04 -79.73 -52.48
C VAL A 350 3.77 -79.45 -51.67
N VAL A 351 3.06 -80.48 -51.19
CA VAL A 351 1.87 -80.31 -50.33
C VAL A 351 2.26 -79.67 -48.99
N GLU A 352 3.26 -80.22 -48.30
CA GLU A 352 3.75 -79.67 -47.02
C GLU A 352 4.24 -78.22 -47.16
N SER A 353 5.01 -77.92 -48.21
CA SER A 353 5.50 -76.56 -48.47
C SER A 353 4.35 -75.57 -48.72
N ARG A 354 3.28 -76.01 -49.40
CA ARG A 354 2.08 -75.19 -49.60
C ARG A 354 1.33 -74.93 -48.30
N GLU A 355 1.23 -75.93 -47.43
CA GLU A 355 0.61 -75.75 -46.11
C GLU A 355 1.42 -74.75 -45.27
N TYR A 356 2.74 -74.83 -45.30
CA TYR A 356 3.63 -73.86 -44.65
C TYR A 356 3.46 -72.45 -45.22
N LEU A 357 3.49 -72.29 -46.54
CA LEU A 357 3.26 -70.99 -47.20
C LEU A 357 1.87 -70.43 -46.87
N ALA A 358 0.84 -71.27 -46.84
CA ALA A 358 -0.52 -70.86 -46.46
C ALA A 358 -0.60 -70.42 -44.99
N GLN A 359 0.13 -71.07 -44.08
CA GLN A 359 0.22 -70.63 -42.69
C GLN A 359 0.95 -69.29 -42.59
N LYS A 360 2.09 -69.12 -43.27
CA LYS A 360 2.81 -67.85 -43.29
C LYS A 360 2.01 -66.71 -43.89
N LEU A 361 1.22 -66.98 -44.93
CA LEU A 361 0.29 -66.00 -45.48
C LEU A 361 -0.75 -65.54 -44.46
N ARG A 362 -1.29 -66.46 -43.64
CA ARG A 362 -2.20 -66.11 -42.53
C ARG A 362 -1.48 -65.28 -41.47
N ASP A 363 -0.25 -65.64 -41.11
CA ASP A 363 0.55 -64.90 -40.11
C ASP A 363 0.82 -63.46 -40.58
N VAL A 364 1.21 -63.28 -41.85
CA VAL A 364 1.45 -61.95 -42.45
C VAL A 364 0.16 -61.14 -42.52
N LYS A 365 -0.97 -61.73 -42.95
CA LYS A 365 -2.28 -61.04 -42.98
C LYS A 365 -2.72 -60.61 -41.58
N ASN A 366 -2.52 -61.45 -40.57
CA ASN A 366 -2.82 -61.11 -39.19
C ASN A 366 -1.92 -59.97 -38.67
N MET A 367 -0.62 -59.99 -39.01
CA MET A 367 0.29 -58.92 -38.63
C MET A 367 -0.06 -57.61 -39.33
N LEU A 368 -0.36 -57.64 -40.63
CA LEU A 368 -0.78 -56.46 -41.39
C LEU A 368 -2.01 -55.80 -40.76
N ASN A 369 -3.04 -56.58 -40.44
CA ASN A 369 -4.23 -56.07 -39.78
C ASN A 369 -3.93 -55.41 -38.42
N ARG A 370 -3.02 -56.01 -37.62
CA ARG A 370 -2.60 -55.45 -36.33
C ARG A 370 -1.82 -54.14 -36.52
N THR A 371 -0.88 -54.10 -37.47
CA THR A 371 -0.10 -52.90 -37.77
C THR A 371 -0.99 -51.77 -38.29
N GLN A 372 -1.99 -52.08 -39.11
CA GLN A 372 -2.98 -51.10 -39.58
C GLN A 372 -3.86 -50.56 -38.45
N GLN A 373 -4.33 -51.42 -37.55
CA GLN A 373 -5.09 -51.00 -36.35
C GLN A 373 -4.24 -50.08 -35.48
N HIS A 374 -2.99 -50.45 -35.20
CA HIS A 374 -2.10 -49.63 -34.38
C HIS A 374 -1.72 -48.31 -35.07
N LEU A 375 -1.57 -48.30 -36.40
CA LEU A 375 -1.39 -47.06 -37.16
C LEU A 375 -2.55 -46.09 -36.93
N HIS A 376 -3.80 -46.59 -36.95
CA HIS A 376 -4.96 -45.75 -36.68
C HIS A 376 -4.93 -45.16 -35.26
N GLU A 377 -4.57 -45.95 -34.25
CA GLU A 377 -4.39 -45.47 -32.87
C GLU A 377 -3.33 -44.37 -32.77
N VAL A 378 -2.18 -44.54 -33.44
CA VAL A 378 -1.09 -43.56 -33.47
C VAL A 378 -1.51 -42.28 -34.21
N GLU A 379 -2.27 -42.40 -35.30
CA GLU A 379 -2.78 -41.23 -36.04
C GLU A 379 -3.81 -40.43 -35.23
N ASP A 380 -4.71 -41.12 -34.51
CA ASP A 380 -5.66 -40.49 -33.60
C ASP A 380 -4.94 -39.78 -32.45
N ASP A 381 -3.92 -40.40 -31.85
CA ASP A 381 -3.16 -39.78 -30.77
C ASP A 381 -2.33 -38.60 -31.26
N LEU A 382 -1.72 -38.70 -32.45
CA LEU A 382 -1.01 -37.59 -33.07
C LEU A 382 -1.93 -36.38 -33.27
N GLN A 383 -3.17 -36.60 -33.74
CA GLN A 383 -4.15 -35.52 -33.89
C GLN A 383 -4.51 -34.89 -32.54
N ARG A 384 -4.61 -35.68 -31.46
CA ARG A 384 -4.81 -35.16 -30.10
C ARG A 384 -3.62 -34.30 -29.67
N LYS A 385 -2.38 -34.78 -29.84
CA LYS A 385 -1.16 -34.02 -29.49
C LYS A 385 -1.04 -32.71 -30.29
N GLU A 386 -1.41 -32.70 -31.56
CA GLU A 386 -1.44 -31.47 -32.38
C GLU A 386 -2.46 -30.45 -31.83
N ARG A 387 -3.66 -30.89 -31.46
CA ARG A 387 -4.67 -30.02 -30.82
C ARG A 387 -4.20 -29.50 -29.46
N SER A 388 -3.63 -30.36 -28.63
CA SER A 388 -3.07 -29.98 -27.33
C SER A 388 -1.93 -28.97 -27.50
N LEU A 389 -1.04 -29.15 -28.48
CA LEU A 389 0.04 -28.21 -28.78
C LEU A 389 -0.47 -26.84 -29.25
N ALA A 390 -1.55 -26.81 -30.04
CA ALA A 390 -2.21 -25.55 -30.40
C ALA A 390 -2.75 -24.82 -29.15
N ILE A 391 -3.42 -25.55 -28.25
CA ILE A 391 -3.90 -25.01 -26.97
C ILE A 391 -2.74 -24.46 -26.14
N GLU A 392 -1.65 -25.20 -25.97
CA GLU A 392 -0.47 -24.77 -25.20
C GLU A 392 0.17 -23.50 -25.79
N THR A 393 0.19 -23.38 -27.13
CA THR A 393 0.71 -22.20 -27.82
C THR A 393 -0.16 -20.97 -27.53
N THR A 394 -1.49 -21.11 -27.68
CA THR A 394 -2.43 -20.03 -27.34
C THR A 394 -2.38 -19.67 -25.85
N CYS A 395 -2.21 -20.65 -24.95
CA CYS A 395 -2.07 -20.39 -23.52
C CYS A 395 -0.85 -19.50 -23.21
N ILE A 396 0.29 -19.76 -23.85
CA ILE A 396 1.50 -18.94 -23.66
C ILE A 396 1.29 -17.53 -24.20
N GLU A 397 0.69 -17.39 -25.39
CA GLU A 397 0.39 -16.07 -25.98
C GLU A 397 -0.56 -15.26 -25.10
N LEU A 398 -1.59 -15.92 -24.58
CA LEU A 398 -2.59 -15.31 -23.72
C LEU A 398 -2.02 -14.89 -22.38
N HIS A 399 -1.17 -15.73 -21.78
CA HIS A 399 -0.46 -15.41 -20.54
C HIS A 399 0.48 -14.22 -20.73
N GLU A 400 1.18 -14.10 -21.87
CA GLU A 400 2.09 -12.99 -22.16
C GLU A 400 1.39 -11.68 -22.56
N ARG A 401 0.12 -11.74 -22.98
CA ARG A 401 -0.63 -10.57 -23.50
C ARG A 401 -0.65 -9.37 -22.55
N PRO A 402 -0.96 -9.50 -21.24
CA PRO A 402 -0.96 -8.36 -20.32
C PRO A 402 0.41 -7.69 -20.21
N SER A 403 1.51 -8.45 -20.19
CA SER A 403 2.87 -7.90 -20.10
C SER A 403 3.29 -7.10 -21.35
N LYS A 404 2.66 -7.35 -22.50
CA LYS A 404 2.94 -6.67 -23.78
C LYS A 404 1.96 -5.53 -24.08
N SER A 405 0.98 -5.30 -23.21
CA SER A 405 -0.03 -4.27 -23.41
C SER A 405 0.61 -2.87 -23.30
N PRO A 406 0.48 -2.00 -24.32
CA PRO A 406 0.98 -0.63 -24.26
C PRO A 406 0.27 0.22 -23.19
N TYR A 407 -0.89 -0.24 -22.70
CA TYR A 407 -1.64 0.40 -21.62
C TYR A 407 -1.18 -0.01 -20.22
N GLN A 408 -0.15 -0.86 -20.10
CA GLN A 408 0.37 -1.39 -18.83
C GLN A 408 1.84 -1.01 -18.57
N THR A 409 2.35 0.02 -19.27
CA THR A 409 3.75 0.48 -19.11
C THR A 409 4.08 1.02 -17.72
N ASP A 410 3.07 1.43 -16.95
CA ASP A 410 3.26 2.07 -15.63
C ASP A 410 3.11 1.08 -14.46
N ILE A 411 3.03 -0.23 -14.74
CA ILE A 411 2.94 -1.24 -13.68
C ILE A 411 4.30 -1.42 -13.02
N ALA A 412 4.39 -1.03 -11.74
CA ALA A 412 5.63 -0.99 -10.97
C ALA A 412 6.45 -2.30 -10.99
N TRP A 413 5.82 -3.46 -11.15
CA TRP A 413 6.51 -4.76 -11.17
C TRP A 413 6.87 -5.26 -12.58
N LEU A 414 6.24 -4.72 -13.63
CA LEU A 414 6.66 -4.91 -15.02
C LEU A 414 7.92 -4.11 -15.35
N ALA A 415 8.20 -3.06 -14.58
CA ALA A 415 9.44 -2.31 -14.73
C ALA A 415 10.65 -3.24 -14.54
N PRO A 416 11.67 -3.16 -15.41
CA PRO A 416 12.92 -3.86 -15.18
C PRO A 416 13.45 -3.42 -13.81
N MET A 417 13.93 -4.37 -12.99
CA MET A 417 14.56 -4.04 -11.72
C MET A 417 15.78 -3.19 -12.03
N ASN A 418 15.63 -1.87 -11.97
CA ASN A 418 16.76 -0.99 -11.88
C ASN A 418 17.33 -1.26 -10.49
N THR A 419 18.38 -2.08 -10.41
CA THR A 419 19.16 -2.28 -9.18
C THR A 419 19.89 -1.00 -8.74
N THR A 420 19.59 0.13 -9.38
CA THR A 420 20.08 1.45 -9.05
C THR A 420 18.95 2.47 -9.20
N SER A 421 18.02 2.47 -8.25
CA SER A 421 17.23 3.66 -7.93
C SER A 421 17.13 3.77 -6.43
N THR A 422 18.25 4.24 -5.89
CA THR A 422 18.35 5.24 -4.82
C THR A 422 17.01 5.58 -4.19
N SER A 423 16.91 5.34 -2.88
CA SER A 423 15.91 5.95 -2.02
C SER A 423 15.87 7.46 -2.28
N HIS A 424 14.88 7.90 -3.05
CA HIS A 424 14.40 9.29 -3.04
C HIS A 424 13.33 9.50 -1.95
N TYR A 425 13.24 8.60 -0.98
CA TYR A 425 13.02 9.05 0.39
C TYR A 425 14.34 9.64 0.88
N THR A 426 14.52 10.93 0.59
CA THR A 426 15.48 11.75 1.29
C THR A 426 15.35 11.45 2.78
N ASN A 427 16.43 10.93 3.36
CA ASN A 427 16.87 11.37 4.67
C ASN A 427 16.77 12.90 4.67
N GLN A 428 15.62 13.45 5.07
CA GLN A 428 15.67 14.61 5.94
C GLN A 428 16.29 14.09 7.22
N SER A 429 17.62 14.06 7.17
CA SER A 429 18.46 14.34 8.31
C SER A 429 17.67 15.24 9.24
N ILE A 430 17.37 14.68 10.41
CA ILE A 430 17.15 15.45 11.63
C ILE A 430 18.18 16.56 11.57
N ASN A 431 17.70 17.77 11.30
CA ASN A 431 18.53 18.94 11.29
C ASN A 431 18.88 19.16 12.77
N ARG A 432 19.91 18.45 13.25
CA ARG A 432 20.64 18.78 14.49
C ARG A 432 21.49 20.01 14.19
N GLY A 433 20.82 21.07 13.75
CA GLY A 433 21.32 22.42 13.73
C GLY A 433 20.79 23.10 14.98
N THR A 434 21.70 23.42 15.90
CA THR A 434 21.49 24.39 16.99
C THR A 434 20.88 23.90 18.30
N ASN A 435 21.29 22.73 18.81
CA ASN A 435 21.07 22.38 20.24
C ASN A 435 22.36 22.01 21.01
N GLN A 436 23.51 22.51 20.55
CA GLN A 436 24.79 22.44 21.27
C GLN A 436 25.25 23.82 21.80
N ARG A 437 24.37 24.84 21.81
CA ARG A 437 24.66 26.19 22.33
C ARG A 437 23.73 26.66 23.44
N ILE A 438 22.78 25.82 23.87
CA ILE A 438 21.81 26.17 24.92
C ILE A 438 22.07 25.41 26.23
N MET A 439 22.79 24.28 26.21
CA MET A 439 23.23 23.64 27.47
C MET A 439 24.47 24.30 28.10
N ASP A 440 25.35 24.94 27.32
CA ASP A 440 26.56 25.59 27.86
C ASP A 440 26.32 27.00 28.45
N ARG A 441 25.09 27.53 28.35
CA ARG A 441 24.73 28.83 28.94
C ARG A 441 23.99 28.70 30.28
N HIS A 442 23.51 27.51 30.63
CA HIS A 442 22.70 27.30 31.84
C HIS A 442 23.46 26.65 33.01
N MET A 443 24.77 26.41 32.85
CA MET A 443 25.68 25.81 33.85
C MET A 443 26.78 26.80 34.30
N ASN A 444 26.53 28.11 34.27
CA ASN A 444 27.48 29.13 34.74
C ASN A 444 26.90 30.23 35.65
N GLU A 445 25.64 30.14 36.07
CA GLU A 445 24.99 31.19 36.88
C GLU A 445 24.42 30.73 38.24
N CYS A 446 24.80 29.55 38.77
CA CYS A 446 24.37 29.13 40.12
C CYS A 446 25.51 28.52 40.96
N MET A 447 26.35 29.41 41.55
CA MET A 447 27.18 29.26 42.79
C MET A 447 28.33 28.21 42.84
N PRO A 448 29.31 28.34 43.76
CA PRO A 448 30.07 29.50 44.23
C PRO A 448 31.60 29.31 44.04
N ARG A 449 32.36 30.40 44.26
CA ARG A 449 33.82 30.46 44.19
C ARG A 449 34.51 29.54 45.19
N GLY A 450 35.53 28.81 44.72
CA GLY A 450 36.69 28.45 45.54
C GLY A 450 36.93 26.95 45.72
N ALA A 451 37.84 26.39 44.92
CA ALA A 451 38.76 25.34 45.35
C ALA A 451 40.00 25.37 44.45
N LYS A 452 41.17 25.55 45.08
CA LYS A 452 42.49 25.45 44.45
C LYS A 452 42.74 24.01 44.00
N LEU A 453 43.37 23.82 42.84
CA LEU A 453 44.13 22.61 42.53
C LEU A 453 45.45 23.02 41.87
N ASP A 454 46.54 22.59 42.50
CA ASP A 454 47.93 22.68 42.03
C ASP A 454 48.15 21.82 40.77
N PRO A 455 49.14 22.16 39.93
CA PRO A 455 49.45 21.41 38.72
C PRO A 455 50.59 20.41 38.98
N GLU A 456 50.38 19.12 38.69
CA GLU A 456 51.49 18.21 38.46
C GLU A 456 51.28 17.33 37.23
N TYR A 457 52.33 17.33 36.42
CA TYR A 457 52.59 16.60 35.20
C TYR A 457 52.83 15.10 35.44
N GLN A 458 52.49 14.28 34.44
CA GLN A 458 53.20 13.10 33.87
C GLN A 458 52.17 12.02 33.48
N LEU A 459 51.98 11.76 32.18
CA LEU A 459 52.64 10.69 31.40
C LEU A 459 52.48 9.30 32.04
N VAL A 460 51.83 8.37 31.32
CA VAL A 460 52.36 7.05 30.90
C VAL A 460 51.23 6.26 30.19
N ASP A 461 51.65 5.66 29.07
CA ASP A 461 51.06 4.64 28.16
C ASP A 461 49.78 4.90 27.36
#